data_AF-A0A2G5V725-F1
#
_entry.id   AF-A0A2G5V725-F1
#
_cell.length_a   1.000
_cell.length_b   1.000
_cell.length_c   1.000
_cell.angle_alpha   90.00
_cell.angle_beta   90.00
_cell.angle_gamma   90.00
#
_symmetry.space_group_name_H-M   'P 1'
#
loop_
_entity.id
_entity.type
_entity.pdbx_description
1 polymer ?
#
loop_
_entity_poly.entity_id
_entity_poly.type
_entity_poly.pdbx_seq_one_letter_code
_entity_poly.pdbx_strand_id
1 'polypeptide(L)'
;MFNPRNDKAKSDNEKGYEALRVLLAAEIERIRNAQKRKIDAHYDELTPPKKICYDEMFVASDKTDVVLIVEGKKLNVNKSFLSFHSDYFSTLFSANFKEGQMKEIEIKEVSYEDFGLLLSTIYPMQVFPNDETAEKLLELADRFLMPSAKHLAEHHLLNQSKLENEKMMMLGDRYGIKSILERSIRQTDSAEKMKKLKKSPEYAKLSLETVARLFERFVDIV
;
A
#
# COMPACT_ATOMS: atom_id res chain seq x y z
N MET A 1 32.57 25.90 -46.55
CA MET A 1 31.54 26.96 -46.44
C MET A 1 30.72 26.70 -45.18
N PHE A 2 30.99 27.44 -44.10
CA PHE A 2 30.14 27.49 -42.91
C PHE A 2 29.05 28.54 -43.13
N ASN A 3 27.78 28.22 -42.90
CA ASN A 3 26.67 29.19 -43.00
C ASN A 3 26.12 29.54 -41.61
N PRO A 4 26.73 30.50 -40.90
CA PRO A 4 26.43 30.82 -39.50
C PRO A 4 25.01 31.40 -39.27
N ARG A 5 24.31 31.81 -40.34
CA ARG A 5 22.91 32.26 -40.24
C ARG A 5 21.93 31.09 -40.05
N ASN A 6 22.25 29.91 -40.56
CA ASN A 6 21.37 28.74 -40.49
C ASN A 6 21.47 28.02 -39.14
N ASP A 7 22.67 27.98 -38.55
CA ASP A 7 22.90 27.37 -37.23
C ASP A 7 22.30 28.20 -36.08
N LYS A 8 22.32 29.53 -36.20
CA LYS A 8 21.71 30.42 -35.21
C LYS A 8 20.18 30.32 -35.19
N ALA A 9 19.55 30.27 -36.36
CA ALA A 9 18.10 30.08 -36.46
C ALA A 9 17.64 28.71 -35.94
N LYS A 10 18.45 27.66 -36.16
CA LYS A 10 18.18 26.31 -35.63
C LYS A 10 18.33 26.26 -34.10
N SER A 11 19.36 26.90 -33.55
CA SER A 11 19.59 27.02 -32.11
C SER A 11 18.50 27.85 -31.40
N ASP A 12 18.05 28.94 -32.02
CA ASP A 12 17.00 29.80 -31.45
C ASP A 12 15.63 29.11 -31.48
N ASN A 13 15.33 28.32 -32.53
CA ASN A 13 14.13 27.47 -32.55
C ASN A 13 14.18 26.37 -31.50
N GLU A 14 15.30 25.67 -31.35
CA GLU A 14 15.49 24.61 -30.36
C GLU A 14 15.30 25.13 -28.92
N LYS A 15 15.84 26.33 -28.62
CA LYS A 15 15.57 27.03 -27.35
C LYS A 15 14.09 27.38 -27.17
N GLY A 16 13.41 27.77 -28.25
CA GLY A 16 11.97 28.05 -28.23
C GLY A 16 11.13 26.81 -27.90
N TYR A 17 11.45 25.67 -28.52
CA TYR A 17 10.77 24.39 -28.22
C TYR A 17 11.01 23.93 -26.79
N GLU A 18 12.23 24.13 -26.28
CA GLU A 18 12.56 23.71 -24.93
C GLU A 18 11.92 24.61 -23.86
N ALA A 19 11.79 25.91 -24.13
CA ALA A 19 10.99 26.81 -23.31
C ALA A 19 9.50 26.39 -23.28
N LEU A 20 8.93 26.02 -24.44
CA LEU A 20 7.55 25.52 -24.55
C LEU A 20 7.34 24.21 -23.76
N ARG A 21 8.30 23.29 -23.79
CA ARG A 21 8.24 22.03 -23.04
C ARG A 21 8.27 22.23 -21.54
N VAL A 22 9.14 23.13 -21.06
CA VAL A 22 9.22 23.47 -19.63
C VAL A 22 7.90 24.08 -19.15
N LEU A 23 7.32 25.00 -19.94
CA LEU A 23 6.03 25.62 -19.62
C LEU A 23 4.89 24.59 -19.60
N LEU A 24 4.85 23.68 -20.57
CA LEU A 24 3.83 22.63 -20.61
C LEU A 24 3.95 21.65 -19.43
N ALA A 25 5.17 21.24 -19.08
CA ALA A 25 5.42 20.37 -17.94
C ALA A 25 5.00 21.01 -16.62
N ALA A 26 5.29 22.30 -16.44
CA ALA A 26 4.88 23.07 -15.26
C ALA A 26 3.35 23.17 -15.15
N GLU A 27 2.63 23.33 -16.27
CA GLU A 27 1.17 23.40 -16.27
C GLU A 27 0.53 22.05 -15.97
N ILE A 28 1.09 20.95 -16.50
CA ILE A 28 0.65 19.58 -16.15
C ILE A 28 0.82 19.32 -14.64
N GLU A 29 1.96 19.71 -14.07
CA GLU A 29 2.23 19.63 -12.63
C GLU A 29 1.21 20.44 -11.82
N ARG A 30 0.92 21.68 -12.22
CA ARG A 30 -0.09 22.52 -11.58
C ARG A 30 -1.47 21.89 -11.60
N ILE A 31 -1.90 21.37 -12.74
CA ILE A 31 -3.21 20.72 -12.89
C ILE A 31 -3.29 19.47 -12.01
N ARG A 32 -2.25 18.63 -12.03
CA ARG A 32 -2.16 17.43 -11.18
C ARG A 32 -2.22 17.80 -9.69
N ASN A 33 -1.47 18.81 -9.27
CA ASN A 33 -1.44 19.27 -7.88
C ASN A 33 -2.78 19.90 -7.45
N ALA A 34 -3.46 20.64 -8.34
CA ALA A 34 -4.77 21.20 -8.07
C ALA A 34 -5.85 20.12 -7.94
N GLN A 35 -5.82 19.10 -8.79
CA GLN A 35 -6.70 17.93 -8.68
C GLN A 35 -6.44 17.17 -7.38
N LYS A 36 -5.16 16.91 -7.05
CA LYS A 36 -4.78 16.27 -5.79
C LYS A 36 -5.29 17.06 -4.58
N ARG A 37 -5.10 18.39 -4.54
CA ARG A 37 -5.62 19.24 -3.45
C ARG A 37 -7.14 19.22 -3.33
N LYS A 38 -7.88 19.17 -4.44
CA LYS A 38 -9.35 19.04 -4.41
C LYS A 38 -9.79 17.69 -3.84
N ILE A 39 -9.06 16.63 -4.17
CA ILE A 39 -9.30 15.29 -3.64
C ILE A 39 -8.96 15.26 -2.14
N ASP A 40 -7.78 15.75 -1.75
CA ASP A 40 -7.33 15.81 -0.36
C ASP A 40 -8.29 16.66 0.51
N ALA A 41 -8.75 17.82 0.01
CA ALA A 41 -9.73 18.66 0.71
C ALA A 41 -11.11 17.97 0.87
N HIS A 42 -11.52 17.18 -0.12
CA HIS A 42 -12.72 16.35 0.00
C HIS A 42 -12.57 15.26 1.07
N TYR A 43 -11.36 14.72 1.24
CA TYR A 43 -11.06 13.78 2.32
C TYR A 43 -10.92 14.44 3.69
N ASP A 44 -10.42 15.68 3.77
CA ASP A 44 -10.32 16.45 5.03
C ASP A 44 -11.70 16.95 5.54
N GLU A 45 -12.68 17.16 4.65
CA GLU A 45 -14.08 17.46 5.02
C GLU A 45 -14.80 16.24 5.64
N LEU A 46 -14.27 15.02 5.44
CA LEU A 46 -14.67 13.86 6.21
C LEU A 46 -14.03 14.00 7.60
N THR A 47 -14.84 14.37 8.60
CA THR A 47 -14.48 14.39 10.03
C THR A 47 -13.49 13.29 10.41
N PRO A 48 -12.55 13.54 11.36
CA PRO A 48 -11.53 12.56 11.78
C PRO A 48 -12.17 11.19 12.00
N PRO A 49 -11.52 10.07 11.63
CA PRO A 49 -12.20 8.80 11.50
C PRO A 49 -12.90 8.48 12.82
N LYS A 50 -14.23 8.67 12.84
CA LYS A 50 -15.08 8.00 13.81
C LYS A 50 -14.66 6.55 13.74
N LYS A 51 -14.35 5.95 14.90
CA LYS A 51 -14.07 4.52 15.01
C LYS A 51 -14.99 3.79 14.04
N ILE A 52 -14.43 3.20 12.99
CA ILE A 52 -15.22 2.67 11.88
C ILE A 52 -16.07 1.54 12.47
N CYS A 53 -17.38 1.72 12.41
CA CYS A 53 -18.32 0.69 12.82
C CYS A 53 -18.50 -0.26 11.64
N TYR A 54 -18.07 -1.51 11.80
CA TYR A 54 -18.18 -2.52 10.74
C TYR A 54 -19.51 -3.28 10.78
N ASP A 55 -20.37 -3.02 11.76
CA ASP A 55 -21.57 -3.82 12.03
C ASP A 55 -22.51 -3.87 10.82
N GLU A 56 -22.68 -2.74 10.13
CA GLU A 56 -23.52 -2.64 8.93
C GLU A 56 -23.01 -3.50 7.76
N MET A 57 -21.68 -3.69 7.67
CA MET A 57 -21.03 -4.50 6.62
C MET A 57 -21.37 -6.00 6.74
N PHE A 58 -21.75 -6.43 7.94
CA PHE A 58 -21.89 -7.84 8.31
C PHE A 58 -23.32 -8.25 8.64
N VAL A 59 -24.30 -7.41 8.31
CA VAL A 59 -25.72 -7.72 8.43
C VAL A 59 -26.08 -8.84 7.45
N ALA A 60 -26.89 -9.80 7.91
CA ALA A 60 -27.38 -10.88 7.07
C ALA A 60 -28.22 -10.33 5.90
N SER A 61 -27.99 -10.86 4.70
CA SER A 61 -28.75 -10.51 3.50
C SER A 61 -28.89 -11.72 2.58
N ASP A 62 -29.63 -11.55 1.48
CA ASP A 62 -29.72 -12.51 0.39
C ASP A 62 -28.37 -12.78 -0.31
N LYS A 63 -27.35 -11.95 -0.05
CA LYS A 63 -26.00 -12.09 -0.60
C LYS A 63 -25.04 -12.85 0.32
N THR A 64 -25.40 -13.13 1.56
CA THR A 64 -24.54 -13.82 2.53
C THR A 64 -24.93 -15.27 2.69
N ASP A 65 -23.96 -16.17 2.79
CA ASP A 65 -24.17 -17.63 2.82
C ASP A 65 -23.39 -18.35 3.93
N VAL A 66 -22.63 -17.62 4.75
CA VAL A 66 -21.91 -18.14 5.92
C VAL A 66 -21.73 -17.08 6.99
N VAL A 67 -21.60 -17.52 8.25
CA VAL A 67 -21.25 -16.67 9.39
C VAL A 67 -19.81 -16.97 9.81
N LEU A 68 -18.95 -15.94 9.81
CA LEU A 68 -17.67 -16.01 10.49
C LEU A 68 -17.82 -15.50 11.92
N ILE A 69 -17.19 -16.17 12.88
CA ILE A 69 -17.16 -15.75 14.29
C ILE A 69 -15.77 -15.21 14.60
N VAL A 70 -15.69 -13.93 14.92
CA VAL A 70 -14.46 -13.24 15.32
C VAL A 70 -14.69 -12.61 16.68
N GLU A 71 -13.90 -13.01 17.68
CA GLU A 71 -14.07 -12.57 19.08
C GLU A 71 -15.53 -12.70 19.59
N GLY A 72 -16.21 -13.78 19.20
CA GLY A 72 -17.61 -14.03 19.57
C GLY A 72 -18.65 -13.19 18.81
N LYS A 73 -18.22 -12.24 17.97
CA LYS A 73 -19.11 -11.45 17.09
C LYS A 73 -19.39 -12.22 15.80
N LYS A 74 -20.63 -12.16 15.32
CA LYS A 74 -21.10 -12.85 14.11
C LYS A 74 -20.99 -11.92 12.90
N LEU A 75 -20.29 -12.39 11.88
CA LEU A 75 -20.06 -11.68 10.64
C LEU A 75 -20.71 -12.43 9.48
N ASN A 76 -21.83 -11.95 8.94
CA ASN A 76 -22.45 -12.58 7.76
C ASN A 76 -21.67 -12.17 6.51
N VAL A 77 -21.13 -13.15 5.79
CA VAL A 77 -20.28 -12.92 4.61
C VAL A 77 -20.69 -13.85 3.47
N ASN A 78 -20.09 -13.62 2.29
CA ASN A 78 -20.26 -14.46 1.11
C ASN A 78 -19.00 -15.30 0.86
N LYS A 79 -19.13 -16.62 0.84
CA LYS A 79 -18.02 -17.57 0.63
C LYS A 79 -17.30 -17.28 -0.69
N SER A 80 -18.04 -17.23 -1.80
CA SER A 80 -17.48 -17.06 -3.14
C SER A 80 -16.73 -15.74 -3.29
N PHE A 81 -17.28 -14.66 -2.72
CA PHE A 81 -16.67 -13.34 -2.73
C PHE A 81 -15.32 -13.34 -1.99
N LEU A 82 -15.28 -13.85 -0.75
CA LEU A 82 -14.03 -13.92 0.00
C LEU A 82 -13.01 -14.86 -0.65
N SER A 83 -13.45 -16.00 -1.18
CA SER A 83 -12.58 -16.93 -1.92
C SER A 83 -11.96 -16.30 -3.17
N PHE A 84 -12.68 -15.40 -3.85
CA PHE A 84 -12.13 -14.68 -5.00
C PHE A 84 -10.99 -13.73 -4.60
N HIS A 85 -11.06 -13.15 -3.41
CA HIS A 85 -10.06 -12.21 -2.91
C HIS A 85 -8.93 -12.88 -2.11
N SER A 86 -9.09 -14.14 -1.71
CA SER A 86 -8.18 -14.79 -0.76
C SER A 86 -8.09 -16.30 -0.94
N ASP A 87 -6.87 -16.78 -1.17
CA ASP A 87 -6.57 -18.22 -1.27
C ASP A 87 -6.79 -18.95 0.07
N TYR A 88 -6.61 -18.23 1.19
CA TYR A 88 -6.94 -18.75 2.52
C TYR A 88 -8.44 -19.07 2.61
N PHE A 89 -9.32 -18.12 2.24
CA PHE A 89 -10.76 -18.34 2.28
C PHE A 89 -11.24 -19.32 1.20
N SER A 90 -10.60 -19.33 0.03
CA SER A 90 -10.81 -20.36 -1.00
C SER A 90 -10.58 -21.77 -0.44
N THR A 91 -9.48 -21.95 0.30
CA THR A 91 -9.15 -23.21 0.97
C THR A 91 -10.12 -23.51 2.11
N LEU A 92 -10.39 -22.55 2.99
CA LEU A 92 -11.26 -22.70 4.16
C LEU A 92 -12.69 -23.12 3.78
N PHE A 93 -13.23 -22.55 2.69
CA PHE A 93 -14.60 -22.82 2.24
C PHE A 93 -14.70 -24.01 1.27
N SER A 94 -13.57 -24.62 0.90
CA SER A 94 -13.58 -25.79 0.03
C SER A 94 -14.32 -26.95 0.67
N ALA A 95 -15.13 -27.66 -0.14
CA ALA A 95 -15.92 -28.81 0.31
C ALA A 95 -15.07 -29.97 0.85
N ASN A 96 -13.76 -29.97 0.57
CA ASN A 96 -12.79 -30.95 1.06
C ASN A 96 -12.47 -30.78 2.55
N PHE A 97 -12.81 -29.63 3.14
CA PHE A 97 -12.59 -29.33 4.55
C PHE A 97 -13.93 -29.34 5.31
N LYS A 98 -13.87 -29.65 6.61
CA LYS A 98 -15.08 -29.72 7.45
C LYS A 98 -15.76 -28.36 7.53
N GLU A 99 -14.94 -27.32 7.62
CA GLU A 99 -15.30 -25.90 7.67
C GLU A 99 -16.14 -25.50 6.45
N GLY A 100 -15.83 -26.01 5.26
CA GLY A 100 -16.60 -25.74 4.04
C GLY A 100 -18.08 -26.12 4.14
N GLN A 101 -18.42 -27.09 4.98
CA GLN A 101 -19.80 -27.56 5.23
C GLN A 101 -20.47 -26.89 6.43
N MET A 102 -19.74 -26.08 7.20
CA MET A 102 -20.27 -25.40 8.38
C MET A 102 -21.05 -24.13 7.99
N LYS A 103 -22.08 -23.82 8.80
CA LYS A 103 -22.82 -22.55 8.71
C LYS A 103 -22.16 -21.42 9.50
N GLU A 104 -21.45 -21.77 10.57
CA GLU A 104 -20.70 -20.83 11.42
C GLU A 104 -19.26 -21.33 11.54
N ILE A 105 -18.28 -20.47 11.29
CA ILE A 105 -16.84 -20.81 11.32
C ILE A 105 -16.11 -19.79 12.18
N GLU A 106 -15.37 -20.27 13.18
CA GLU A 106 -14.58 -19.40 14.06
C GLU A 106 -13.23 -19.04 13.42
N ILE A 107 -12.93 -17.75 13.34
CA ILE A 107 -11.62 -17.23 12.92
C ILE A 107 -10.88 -16.74 14.16
N LYS A 108 -9.83 -17.46 14.54
CA LYS A 108 -9.08 -17.23 15.78
C LYS A 108 -7.94 -16.23 15.61
N GLU A 109 -7.44 -15.72 16.72
CA GLU A 109 -6.23 -14.88 16.80
C GLU A 109 -6.30 -13.60 15.95
N VAL A 110 -7.49 -13.05 15.72
CA VAL A 110 -7.68 -11.75 15.07
C VAL A 110 -8.77 -11.00 15.81
N SER A 111 -8.59 -9.69 16.01
CA SER A 111 -9.63 -8.87 16.62
C SER A 111 -10.75 -8.57 15.62
N TYR A 112 -11.94 -8.28 16.11
CA TYR A 112 -13.04 -7.83 15.26
C TYR A 112 -12.67 -6.57 14.47
N GLU A 113 -12.03 -5.62 15.14
CA GLU A 113 -11.59 -4.35 14.54
C GLU A 113 -10.57 -4.56 13.42
N ASP A 114 -9.58 -5.45 13.62
CA ASP A 114 -8.58 -5.78 12.61
C ASP A 114 -9.20 -6.54 11.42
N PHE A 115 -10.05 -7.52 11.70
CA PHE A 115 -10.71 -8.29 10.65
C PHE A 115 -11.68 -7.42 9.82
N GLY A 116 -12.40 -6.52 10.50
CA GLY A 116 -13.23 -5.49 9.88
C GLY A 116 -12.40 -4.57 8.98
N LEU A 117 -11.25 -4.09 9.46
CA LEU A 117 -10.30 -3.29 8.67
C LEU A 117 -9.92 -4.03 7.38
N LEU A 118 -9.51 -5.30 7.47
CA LEU A 118 -9.15 -6.09 6.28
C LEU A 118 -10.31 -6.17 5.26
N LEU A 119 -11.49 -6.61 5.70
CA LEU A 119 -12.62 -6.80 4.81
C LEU A 119 -13.17 -5.49 4.24
N SER A 120 -13.08 -4.40 5.00
CA SER A 120 -13.50 -3.08 4.53
C SER A 120 -12.70 -2.59 3.31
N THR A 121 -11.54 -3.16 3.01
CA THR A 121 -10.76 -2.80 1.81
C THR A 121 -11.30 -3.41 0.50
N ILE A 122 -12.07 -4.50 0.58
CA ILE A 122 -12.59 -5.21 -0.60
C ILE A 122 -14.10 -5.05 -0.76
N TYR A 123 -14.83 -4.68 0.29
CA TYR A 123 -16.28 -4.44 0.23
C TYR A 123 -16.63 -3.17 -0.57
N PRO A 124 -17.88 -3.03 -1.08
CA PRO A 124 -18.26 -1.93 -1.97
C PRO A 124 -17.99 -0.52 -1.43
N MET A 125 -18.16 -0.31 -0.12
CA MET A 125 -17.78 0.94 0.55
C MET A 125 -16.36 0.79 1.10
N GLN A 126 -15.39 0.99 0.22
CA GLN A 126 -13.99 0.74 0.53
C GLN A 126 -13.44 1.74 1.53
N VAL A 127 -12.75 1.24 2.56
CA VAL A 127 -11.90 2.03 3.44
C VAL A 127 -10.47 1.94 2.91
N PHE A 128 -9.87 3.09 2.63
CA PHE A 128 -8.49 3.17 2.20
C PHE A 128 -7.53 3.17 3.39
N PRO A 129 -6.37 2.49 3.28
CA PRO A 129 -5.36 2.50 4.33
C PRO A 129 -4.73 3.89 4.50
N ASN A 130 -4.18 4.12 5.69
CA ASN A 130 -3.37 5.27 6.04
C ASN A 130 -2.08 4.81 6.77
N ASP A 131 -1.21 5.74 7.16
CA ASP A 131 0.06 5.40 7.84
C ASP A 131 -0.12 4.62 9.14
N GLU A 132 -1.23 4.83 9.85
CA GLU A 132 -1.54 4.13 11.11
C GLU A 132 -2.04 2.70 10.87
N THR A 133 -2.77 2.47 9.77
CA THR A 133 -3.40 1.18 9.47
C THR A 133 -2.60 0.32 8.49
N ALA A 134 -1.67 0.89 7.72
CA ALA A 134 -0.98 0.20 6.63
C ALA A 134 -0.20 -1.03 7.10
N GLU A 135 0.57 -0.94 8.19
CA GLU A 135 1.34 -2.09 8.70
C GLU A 135 0.42 -3.23 9.17
N LYS A 136 -0.66 -2.90 9.90
CA LYS A 136 -1.64 -3.90 10.33
C LYS A 136 -2.36 -4.53 9.15
N LEU A 137 -2.72 -3.73 8.15
CA LEU A 137 -3.35 -4.24 6.93
C LEU A 137 -2.40 -5.18 6.17
N LEU A 138 -1.10 -4.86 6.08
CA LEU A 138 -0.10 -5.75 5.48
C LEU A 138 0.03 -7.08 6.25
N GLU A 139 0.07 -7.03 7.58
CA GLU A 139 0.08 -8.23 8.44
C GLU A 139 -1.12 -9.15 8.14
N LEU A 140 -2.32 -8.59 8.09
CA LEU A 140 -3.55 -9.33 7.85
C LEU A 140 -3.63 -9.84 6.41
N ALA A 141 -3.25 -9.01 5.43
CA ALA A 141 -3.28 -9.39 4.02
C ALA A 141 -2.31 -10.54 3.74
N ASP A 142 -1.14 -10.56 4.39
CA ASP A 142 -0.19 -11.67 4.27
C ASP A 142 -0.73 -12.94 4.94
N ARG A 143 -1.27 -12.83 6.16
CA ARG A 143 -1.85 -13.95 6.90
C ARG A 143 -3.04 -14.60 6.18
N PHE A 144 -3.96 -13.79 5.69
CA PHE A 144 -5.18 -14.24 5.00
C PHE A 144 -4.97 -14.36 3.48
N LEU A 145 -3.74 -14.29 2.99
CA LEU A 145 -3.40 -14.45 1.57
C LEU A 145 -4.32 -13.61 0.66
N MET A 146 -4.41 -12.30 0.93
CA MET A 146 -5.33 -11.37 0.27
C MET A 146 -4.56 -10.29 -0.53
N PRO A 147 -4.17 -10.58 -1.79
CA PRO A 147 -3.31 -9.70 -2.58
C PRO A 147 -3.87 -8.30 -2.82
N SER A 148 -5.20 -8.17 -2.96
CA SER A 148 -5.85 -6.88 -3.19
C SER A 148 -5.66 -5.91 -2.01
N ALA A 149 -5.79 -6.40 -0.78
CA ALA A 149 -5.54 -5.60 0.43
C ALA A 149 -4.06 -5.20 0.54
N LYS A 150 -3.15 -6.13 0.24
CA LYS A 150 -1.70 -5.88 0.19
C LYS A 150 -1.35 -4.79 -0.83
N HIS A 151 -1.96 -4.83 -2.01
CA HIS A 151 -1.73 -3.84 -3.05
C HIS A 151 -2.25 -2.45 -2.70
N LEU A 152 -3.39 -2.36 -2.00
CA LEU A 152 -3.90 -1.08 -1.50
C LEU A 152 -2.95 -0.46 -0.47
N ALA A 153 -2.42 -1.26 0.46
CA ALA A 153 -1.41 -0.80 1.41
C ALA A 153 -0.13 -0.36 0.70
N GLU A 154 0.36 -1.15 -0.26
CA GLU A 154 1.53 -0.78 -1.09
C GLU A 154 1.32 0.56 -1.81
N HIS A 155 0.14 0.75 -2.42
CA HIS A 155 -0.20 1.97 -3.12
C HIS A 155 -0.16 3.19 -2.18
N HIS A 156 -0.74 3.07 -0.99
CA HIS A 156 -0.71 4.12 0.01
C HIS A 156 0.74 4.45 0.42
N LEU A 157 1.52 3.43 0.77
CA LEU A 157 2.91 3.55 1.19
C LEU A 157 3.78 4.24 0.13
N LEU A 158 3.59 3.92 -1.16
CA LEU A 158 4.38 4.54 -2.22
C LEU A 158 3.96 5.98 -2.55
N ASN A 159 2.67 6.31 -2.47
CA ASN A 159 2.16 7.55 -3.09
C ASN A 159 1.69 8.62 -2.09
N GLN A 160 1.37 8.22 -0.86
CA GLN A 160 0.67 9.08 0.10
C GLN A 160 1.33 9.09 1.49
N SER A 161 2.03 8.02 1.84
CA SER A 161 2.64 7.85 3.15
C SER A 161 3.72 8.89 3.46
N LYS A 162 3.80 9.25 4.75
CA LYS A 162 4.83 10.11 5.33
C LYS A 162 5.78 9.33 6.24
N LEU A 163 5.75 8.00 6.19
CA LEU A 163 6.64 7.16 6.99
C LEU A 163 8.10 7.39 6.59
N GLU A 164 8.96 7.35 7.59
CA GLU A 164 10.40 7.44 7.42
C GLU A 164 10.94 6.25 6.61
N ASN A 165 12.04 6.47 5.88
CA ASN A 165 12.62 5.49 4.96
C ASN A 165 12.99 4.16 5.65
N GLU A 166 13.41 4.22 6.91
CA GLU A 166 13.74 3.06 7.73
C GLU A 166 12.52 2.14 7.91
N LYS A 167 11.34 2.74 8.20
CA LYS A 167 10.08 2.02 8.36
C LYS A 167 9.60 1.46 7.02
N MET A 168 9.69 2.25 5.96
CA MET A 168 9.37 1.82 4.59
C MET A 168 10.20 0.61 4.18
N MET A 169 11.51 0.64 4.42
CA MET A 169 12.42 -0.47 4.13
C MET A 169 12.04 -1.75 4.88
N MET A 170 11.75 -1.63 6.18
CA MET A 170 11.35 -2.77 7.00
C MET A 170 10.03 -3.38 6.54
N LEU A 171 9.03 -2.57 6.19
CA LEU A 171 7.77 -3.07 5.64
C LEU A 171 7.96 -3.75 4.28
N GLY A 172 8.76 -3.14 3.40
CA GLY A 172 9.08 -3.70 2.09
C GLY A 172 9.79 -5.05 2.18
N ASP A 173 10.75 -5.18 3.08
CA ASP A 173 11.48 -6.43 3.34
C ASP A 173 10.58 -7.49 3.97
N ARG A 174 9.91 -7.16 5.09
CA ARG A 174 9.08 -8.10 5.86
C ARG A 174 7.96 -8.72 5.03
N TYR A 175 7.27 -7.90 4.23
CA TYR A 175 6.12 -8.35 3.46
C TYR A 175 6.47 -8.62 1.99
N GLY A 176 7.75 -8.64 1.61
CA GLY A 176 8.18 -8.96 0.25
C GLY A 176 7.70 -7.98 -0.83
N ILE A 177 7.49 -6.70 -0.46
CA ILE A 177 7.03 -5.65 -1.38
C ILE A 177 8.24 -5.02 -2.06
N LYS A 178 8.65 -5.60 -3.19
CA LYS A 178 9.88 -5.24 -3.91
C LYS A 178 9.96 -3.76 -4.26
N SER A 179 8.86 -3.16 -4.73
CA SER A 179 8.79 -1.75 -5.13
C SER A 179 9.20 -0.79 -4.00
N ILE A 180 8.68 -1.04 -2.78
CA ILE A 180 9.00 -0.28 -1.57
C ILE A 180 10.43 -0.55 -1.13
N LEU A 181 10.84 -1.82 -1.11
CA LEU A 181 12.18 -2.21 -0.66
C LEU A 181 13.27 -1.60 -1.56
N GLU A 182 13.13 -1.73 -2.88
CA GLU A 182 14.08 -1.18 -3.86
C GLU A 182 14.13 0.34 -3.81
N ARG A 183 12.98 1.01 -3.67
CA ARG A 183 12.94 2.47 -3.46
C ARG A 183 13.66 2.86 -2.18
N SER A 184 13.41 2.15 -1.08
CA SER A 184 13.95 2.52 0.23
C SER A 184 15.46 2.28 0.30
N ILE A 185 15.95 1.18 -0.28
CA ILE A 185 17.39 0.92 -0.47
C ILE A 185 18.00 2.03 -1.32
N ARG A 186 17.34 2.41 -2.43
CA ARG A 186 17.83 3.50 -3.30
C ARG A 186 17.93 4.84 -2.58
N GLN A 187 17.00 5.15 -1.69
CA GLN A 187 16.99 6.40 -0.93
C GLN A 187 18.05 6.45 0.18
N THR A 188 18.61 5.31 0.58
CA THR A 188 19.80 5.20 1.43
C THR A 188 21.06 5.38 0.57
N ASP A 189 21.32 6.62 0.16
CA ASP A 189 22.35 7.03 -0.82
C ASP A 189 23.53 7.79 -0.19
N SER A 190 23.63 7.85 1.14
CA SER A 190 24.72 8.52 1.85
C SER A 190 25.13 7.78 3.11
N ALA A 191 26.36 8.03 3.57
CA ALA A 191 26.86 7.46 4.81
C ALA A 191 26.04 7.91 6.05
N GLU A 192 25.52 9.14 6.03
CA GLU A 192 24.67 9.69 7.09
C GLU A 192 23.34 8.93 7.17
N LYS A 193 22.68 8.71 6.02
CA LYS A 193 21.42 7.95 5.97
C LYS A 193 21.63 6.50 6.39
N MET A 194 22.73 5.87 5.96
CA MET A 194 23.07 4.51 6.39
C MET A 194 23.33 4.44 7.91
N LYS A 195 24.04 5.43 8.47
CA LYS A 195 24.24 5.54 9.93
C LYS A 195 22.93 5.77 10.68
N LYS A 196 22.00 6.57 10.14
CA LYS A 196 20.66 6.78 10.70
C LYS A 196 19.88 5.47 10.71
N LEU A 197 19.82 4.78 9.57
CA LEU A 197 19.19 3.46 9.44
C LEU A 197 19.75 2.46 10.45
N LYS A 198 21.08 2.30 10.54
CA LYS A 198 21.72 1.34 11.47
C LYS A 198 21.39 1.60 12.95
N LYS A 199 21.03 2.83 13.32
CA LYS A 199 20.62 3.21 14.69
C LYS A 199 19.12 3.02 14.94
N SER A 200 18.32 2.81 13.90
CA SER A 200 16.88 2.64 14.00
C SER A 200 16.50 1.26 14.54
N PRO A 201 15.37 1.13 15.26
CA PRO A 201 14.85 -0.19 15.67
C PRO A 201 14.40 -1.05 14.49
N GLU A 202 14.10 -0.44 13.33
CA GLU A 202 13.73 -1.12 12.09
C GLU A 202 14.87 -1.96 11.53
N TYR A 203 16.11 -1.49 11.64
CA TYR A 203 17.27 -2.19 11.08
C TYR A 203 17.47 -3.59 11.67
N ALA A 204 17.20 -3.75 12.97
CA ALA A 204 17.28 -5.04 13.66
C ALA A 204 16.24 -6.07 13.15
N LYS A 205 15.22 -5.63 12.41
CA LYS A 205 14.15 -6.46 11.87
C LYS A 205 14.36 -6.82 10.39
N LEU A 206 15.40 -6.28 9.76
CA LEU A 206 15.70 -6.56 8.35
C LEU A 206 16.29 -7.96 8.18
N SER A 207 15.95 -8.58 7.06
CA SER A 207 16.54 -9.84 6.61
C SER A 207 18.03 -9.68 6.31
N LEU A 208 18.77 -10.79 6.43
CA LEU A 208 20.19 -10.83 6.07
C LEU A 208 20.42 -10.48 4.59
N GLU A 209 19.50 -10.86 3.70
CA GLU A 209 19.56 -10.51 2.28
C GLU A 209 19.50 -8.99 2.09
N THR A 210 18.56 -8.31 2.74
CA THR A 210 18.45 -6.85 2.68
C THR A 210 19.67 -6.17 3.28
N VAL A 211 20.21 -6.67 4.40
CA VAL A 211 21.45 -6.15 5.00
C VAL A 211 22.66 -6.30 4.05
N ALA A 212 22.78 -7.42 3.36
CA ALA A 212 23.85 -7.63 2.37
C ALA A 212 23.75 -6.62 1.22
N ARG A 213 22.55 -6.42 0.67
CA ARG A 213 22.30 -5.42 -0.41
C ARG A 213 22.62 -3.99 0.05
N LEU A 214 22.35 -3.66 1.31
CA LEU A 214 22.72 -2.35 1.88
C LEU A 214 24.24 -2.20 2.01
N PHE A 215 24.96 -3.27 2.35
CA PHE A 215 26.42 -3.25 2.43
C PHE A 215 27.04 -3.04 1.05
N GLU A 216 26.60 -3.78 0.04
CA GLU A 216 27.06 -3.60 -1.36
C GLU A 216 26.87 -2.15 -1.80
N ARG A 217 25.68 -1.60 -1.57
CA ARG A 217 25.39 -0.20 -1.89
C ARG A 217 26.27 0.77 -1.11
N PHE A 218 26.56 0.51 0.17
CA PHE A 218 27.40 1.38 0.97
C PHE A 218 28.85 1.41 0.46
N VAL A 219 29.37 0.28 -0.01
CA VAL A 219 30.70 0.21 -0.65
C VAL A 219 30.72 1.04 -1.94
N ASP A 220 29.65 1.06 -2.72
CA ASP A 220 29.56 1.89 -3.93
C ASP A 220 29.49 3.42 -3.64
N ILE A 221 29.07 3.81 -2.43
CA ILE A 221 28.89 5.21 -2.02
C ILE A 221 30.17 5.83 -1.42
N VAL A 222 31.02 5.01 -0.78
CA VAL A 222 32.22 5.44 -0.03
C VAL A 222 33.47 5.37 -0.90
#